data_AF-A0A9D5G442-F1
#
_entry.id   AF-A0A9D5G442-F1
#
_cell.length_a   1.000
_cell.length_b   1.000
_cell.length_c   1.000
_cell.angle_alpha   90.00
_cell.angle_beta   90.00
_cell.angle_gamma   90.00
#
_symmetry.space_group_name_H-M   'P 1'
#
loop_
_entity.id
_entity.type
_entity.pdbx_description
1 polymer ?
#
loop_
_entity_poly.entity_id
_entity_poly.type
_entity_poly.pdbx_seq_one_letter_code
_entity_poly.pdbx_strand_id
1 'polypeptide(L)'
;MEDSGNPVIKDVYPYLRVRDANAAIDFYVRAFGATERFRLAEPSGRIGHAELTIGPATIMLSDEYPEYGIRGPEPTGRTPVAIHLHAEDVDT
;
A
#
# COMPACT_ATOMS: atom_id res chain seq x y z
N MET A 1 13.23 -38.38 -3.01
CA MET A 1 11.99 -37.60 -2.85
C MET A 1 12.36 -36.20 -3.31
N GLU A 2 11.98 -35.84 -4.52
CA GLU A 2 12.35 -34.56 -5.12
C GLU A 2 11.73 -33.44 -4.28
N ASP A 3 12.56 -32.52 -3.81
CA ASP A 3 12.14 -31.24 -3.25
C ASP A 3 11.23 -30.59 -4.29
N SER A 4 9.92 -30.52 -4.00
CA SER A 4 8.93 -29.91 -4.87
C SER A 4 9.33 -28.44 -4.99
N GLY A 5 10.13 -28.09 -6.00
CA GLY A 5 10.89 -26.85 -6.15
C GLY A 5 10.02 -25.59 -6.13
N ASN A 6 9.49 -25.27 -4.96
CA ASN A 6 8.68 -24.11 -4.70
C ASN A 6 9.60 -22.89 -4.60
N PRO A 7 9.15 -21.74 -5.11
CA PRO A 7 9.93 -20.52 -5.02
C PRO A 7 10.17 -20.15 -3.55
N VAL A 8 11.40 -19.74 -3.24
CA VAL A 8 11.70 -19.09 -1.97
C VAL A 8 11.15 -17.67 -2.05
N ILE A 9 9.93 -17.48 -1.56
CA ILE A 9 9.32 -16.15 -1.44
C ILE A 9 10.09 -15.36 -0.40
N LYS A 10 10.62 -14.20 -0.79
CA LYS A 10 11.37 -13.31 0.10
C LYS A 10 10.46 -12.32 0.80
N ASP A 11 9.57 -11.68 0.04
CA ASP A 11 8.70 -10.63 0.53
C ASP A 11 7.33 -10.70 -0.14
N VAL A 12 6.31 -10.21 0.58
CA VAL A 12 4.95 -10.01 0.07
C VAL A 12 4.47 -8.67 0.59
N TYR A 13 4.00 -7.83 -0.33
CA TYR A 13 3.55 -6.48 0.00
C TYR A 13 2.08 -6.32 -0.37
N PRO A 14 1.23 -5.81 0.54
CA PRO A 14 -0.11 -5.44 0.16
C PRO A 14 -0.04 -4.24 -0.80
N TYR A 15 -0.88 -4.28 -1.83
CA TYR A 15 -1.02 -3.19 -2.79
C TYR A 15 -2.40 -2.57 -2.65
N LEU A 16 -2.43 -1.35 -2.12
CA LEU A 16 -3.64 -0.59 -1.87
C LEU A 16 -4.04 0.26 -3.07
N ARG A 17 -5.31 0.18 -3.47
CA ARG A 17 -5.90 1.14 -4.41
C ARG A 17 -6.72 2.13 -3.61
N VAL A 18 -6.35 3.39 -3.69
CA VAL A 18 -6.96 4.46 -2.89
C VAL A 18 -7.47 5.56 -3.82
N ARG A 19 -8.51 6.29 -3.39
CA ARG A 19 -9.10 7.38 -4.17
C ARG A 19 -8.17 8.58 -4.36
N ASP A 20 -7.32 8.82 -3.37
CA ASP A 20 -6.32 9.88 -3.36
C ASP A 20 -5.06 9.34 -2.69
N ALA A 21 -4.10 8.93 -3.52
CA ALA A 21 -2.83 8.36 -3.08
C ALA A 21 -1.93 9.39 -2.42
N ASN A 22 -1.98 10.66 -2.85
CA ASN A 22 -1.21 11.71 -2.21
C ASN A 22 -1.68 11.91 -0.76
N ALA A 23 -3.00 12.04 -0.55
CA ALA A 23 -3.57 12.16 0.79
C ALA A 23 -3.33 10.93 1.66
N ALA A 24 -3.36 9.72 1.07
CA ALA A 24 -3.06 8.48 1.78
C ALA A 24 -1.60 8.41 2.23
N ILE A 25 -0.64 8.73 1.34
CA ILE A 25 0.80 8.81 1.68
C ILE A 25 1.00 9.78 2.84
N ASP A 26 0.49 10.99 2.69
CA ASP A 26 0.52 12.04 3.70
C ASP A 26 -0.01 11.59 5.06
N PHE A 27 -1.13 10.86 5.06
CA PHE A 27 -1.69 10.29 6.26
C PHE A 27 -0.74 9.25 6.88
N TYR A 28 -0.20 8.31 6.10
CA TYR A 28 0.69 7.27 6.61
C TYR A 28 2.01 7.84 7.15
N VAL A 29 2.55 8.88 6.52
CA VAL A 29 3.73 9.61 7.02
C VAL A 29 3.41 10.25 8.38
N ARG A 30 2.30 10.98 8.49
CA ARG A 30 1.94 11.67 9.73
C ARG A 30 1.51 10.74 10.87
N ALA A 31 0.75 9.69 10.56
CA ALA A 31 0.12 8.82 11.55
C ALA A 31 1.03 7.68 11.99
N PHE A 32 1.88 7.16 11.09
CA PHE A 32 2.70 5.96 11.36
C PHE A 32 4.19 6.18 11.13
N GLY A 33 4.62 7.42 10.88
CA GLY A 33 6.02 7.71 10.55
C GLY A 33 6.49 7.03 9.27
N ALA A 34 5.58 6.75 8.34
CA ALA A 34 5.93 6.07 7.10
C ALA A 34 7.00 6.86 6.32
N THR A 35 7.91 6.15 5.67
CA THR A 35 8.89 6.74 4.76
C THR A 35 8.56 6.35 3.33
N GLU A 36 8.38 7.35 2.47
CA GLU A 36 8.24 7.11 1.04
C GLU A 36 9.59 6.71 0.43
N ARG A 37 9.62 5.55 -0.22
CA ARG A 37 10.84 5.00 -0.84
C ARG A 37 10.87 5.22 -2.34
N PHE A 38 9.70 5.19 -2.96
CA PHE A 38 9.56 5.25 -4.41
C PHE A 38 8.20 5.82 -4.79
N ARG A 39 8.16 6.56 -5.90
CA ARG A 39 6.94 7.14 -6.46
C ARG A 39 7.04 7.28 -7.97
N LEU A 40 6.00 6.82 -8.65
CA LEU A 40 5.71 7.10 -10.06
C LEU A 40 4.43 7.92 -10.12
N ALA A 41 4.60 9.20 -10.45
CA ALA A 41 3.50 10.13 -10.68
C ALA A 41 3.39 10.46 -12.16
N GLU A 42 2.16 10.53 -12.65
CA GLU A 42 1.85 11.12 -13.94
C GLU A 42 2.08 12.63 -13.92
N PRO A 43 2.23 13.27 -15.10
CA PRO A 43 2.22 14.74 -15.19
C PRO A 43 0.96 15.38 -14.60
N SER A 44 -0.15 14.65 -14.55
CA SER A 44 -1.42 15.07 -13.92
C SER A 44 -1.33 15.15 -12.39
N GLY A 45 -0.32 14.53 -11.78
CA GLY A 45 -0.18 14.38 -10.34
C GLY A 45 -0.78 13.09 -9.75
N ARG A 46 -1.50 12.29 -10.56
CA ARG A 46 -1.98 10.95 -10.14
C ARG A 46 -0.80 10.02 -9.93
N ILE A 47 -0.85 9.25 -8.86
CA ILE A 47 0.14 8.26 -8.48
C ILE A 47 -0.23 6.92 -9.08
N GLY A 48 0.52 6.49 -10.08
CA GLY A 48 0.39 5.14 -10.66
C GLY A 48 0.96 4.06 -9.75
N HIS A 49 1.98 4.42 -8.95
CA HIS A 49 2.60 3.54 -7.98
C HIS A 49 3.43 4.32 -6.95
N ALA A 50 3.34 3.95 -5.69
CA ALA A 50 4.26 4.38 -4.65
C ALA A 50 4.54 3.22 -3.68
N GLU A 51 5.71 3.29 -3.03
CA GLU A 51 6.15 2.35 -1.99
C GLU A 51 6.43 3.12 -0.71
N LEU A 52 5.83 2.67 0.39
CA LEU A 52 6.04 3.22 1.72
C LEU A 52 6.56 2.15 2.66
N THR A 53 7.58 2.48 3.46
CA THR A 53 8.01 1.63 4.58
C THR A 53 7.45 2.16 5.89
N ILE A 54 6.85 1.28 6.69
CA ILE A 54 6.38 1.52 8.06
C ILE A 54 7.11 0.53 8.96
N GLY A 55 8.11 1.01 9.71
CA GLY A 55 9.05 0.12 10.40
C GLY A 55 9.72 -0.85 9.41
N PRO A 56 9.66 -2.18 9.63
CA PRO A 56 10.21 -3.19 8.71
C PRO A 56 9.26 -3.57 7.56
N ALA A 57 8.00 -3.14 7.59
CA ALA A 57 7.00 -3.54 6.60
C ALA A 57 6.98 -2.55 5.42
N THR A 58 6.78 -3.06 4.21
CA THR A 58 6.51 -2.25 3.03
C THR A 58 5.06 -2.42 2.59
N ILE A 59 4.42 -1.31 2.27
CA ILE A 59 3.14 -1.29 1.58
C ILE A 59 3.29 -0.56 0.25
N MET A 60 2.55 -1.01 -0.75
CA MET A 60 2.45 -0.32 -2.04
C MET A 60 1.08 0.33 -2.16
N LEU A 61 1.00 1.44 -2.89
CA LEU A 61 -0.28 2.05 -3.22
C LEU A 61 -0.29 2.78 -4.56
N SER A 62 -1.49 3.03 -5.06
CA SER A 62 -1.75 3.89 -6.22
C SER A 62 -3.09 4.58 -6.07
N ASP A 63 -3.31 5.60 -6.89
CA ASP A 63 -4.64 6.09 -7.18
C ASP A 63 -5.49 4.99 -7.86
N GLU A 64 -6.80 5.19 -7.86
CA GLU A 64 -7.70 4.43 -8.70
C GLU A 64 -7.47 4.76 -10.18
N TYR A 65 -7.61 3.76 -11.04
CA TYR A 65 -7.73 3.90 -12.48
C TYR A 65 -8.97 3.13 -12.97
N PRO A 66 -10.18 3.66 -12.74
CA PRO A 66 -11.43 3.04 -13.19
C PRO A 66 -11.46 2.67 -14.67
N GLU A 67 -10.79 3.47 -15.50
CA GLU A 67 -10.60 3.28 -16.94
C GLU A 67 -9.83 1.99 -17.29
N TYR A 68 -9.02 1.49 -16.35
CA TYR A 68 -8.28 0.23 -16.47
C TYR A 68 -8.80 -0.86 -15.51
N GLY A 69 -9.96 -0.64 -14.87
CA GLY A 69 -10.53 -1.57 -13.91
C GLY A 69 -9.83 -1.60 -12.54
N ILE A 70 -8.91 -0.68 -12.27
CA ILE A 70 -8.22 -0.56 -10.99
C ILE A 70 -9.07 0.33 -10.08
N ARG A 71 -9.73 -0.29 -9.11
CA ARG A 71 -10.64 0.40 -8.20
C ARG A 71 -10.26 0.11 -6.76
N GLY A 72 -10.39 1.12 -5.92
CA GLY A 72 -10.39 0.98 -4.49
C GLY A 72 -11.74 0.48 -3.99
N PRO A 73 -11.88 0.32 -2.66
CA PRO A 73 -13.15 -0.06 -2.06
C PRO A 73 -14.20 1.05 -2.28
N GLU A 74 -15.44 0.64 -2.52
CA GLU A 74 -16.56 1.58 -2.60
C GLU A 74 -16.71 2.36 -1.29
N PRO A 75 -17.15 3.63 -1.34
CA PRO A 75 -17.24 4.48 -0.14
C PRO A 75 -18.12 3.90 0.98
N THR A 76 -19.15 3.14 0.61
CA THR A 76 -20.07 2.44 1.52
C THR A 76 -19.83 0.92 1.53
N GLY A 77 -18.84 0.45 0.76
CA GLY A 77 -18.50 -0.95 0.65
C GLY A 77 -17.54 -1.40 1.74
N ARG A 78 -17.54 -2.70 2.04
CA ARG A 78 -16.53 -3.31 2.91
C ARG A 78 -15.33 -3.68 2.06
N THR A 79 -14.12 -3.39 2.52
CA THR A 79 -12.92 -4.04 1.98
C THR A 79 -12.88 -5.49 2.49
N PRO A 80 -12.64 -6.49 1.61
CA PRO A 80 -12.43 -7.87 2.05
C PRO A 80 -11.06 -8.08 2.72
N VAL A 81 -10.17 -7.09 2.63
CA VAL A 81 -8.80 -7.14 3.16
C VAL A 81 -8.65 -6.16 4.32
N ALA A 82 -8.05 -6.62 5.40
CA ALA A 82 -7.57 -5.81 6.51
C ALA A 82 -6.04 -5.94 6.59
N ILE A 83 -5.37 -4.85 6.97
CA ILE A 83 -3.94 -4.83 7.29
C ILE A 83 -3.84 -4.43 8.77
N HIS A 84 -3.19 -5.27 9.56
CA HIS A 84 -2.94 -4.99 10.96
C HIS A 84 -1.51 -4.49 11.14
N LEU A 85 -1.37 -3.28 11.68
CA LEU A 85 -0.08 -2.75 12.12
C LEU A 85 0.01 -3.02 13.62
N HIS A 86 1.02 -3.79 14.02
CA HIS A 86 1.30 -4.05 15.43
C HIS A 86 2.32 -3.05 15.90
N ALA A 87 1.92 -2.17 16.82
CA ALA A 87 2.80 -1.25 17.50
C ALA A 87 3.16 -1.81 18.88
N GLU A 88 4.38 -1.51 19.34
CA GLU A 88 4.79 -1.82 20.72
C GLU A 88 4.00 -0.97 21.73
N ASP A 89 3.73 0.29 21.36
CA ASP A 89 2.89 1.25 22.09
C ASP A 89 2.06 2.04 21.07
N VAL A 90 0.79 2.31 21.37
CA VAL A 90 -0.17 3.01 20.49
C VAL A 90 -0.41 4.45 20.92
N ASP A 91 0.07 4.84 22.10
CA ASP A 91 -0.08 6.20 22.65
C ASP A 91 1.08 7.13 22.25
N THR A 92 2.15 6.57 21.67
CA THR A 92 3.34 7.28 21.20
C THR A 92 3.44 7.30 19.68
#